data_AF-A0A6N2CVY5-F1
#
_entry.id   AF-A0A6N2CVY5-F1
#
_cell.length_a   1.000
_cell.length_b   1.000
_cell.length_c   1.000
_cell.angle_alpha   90.00
_cell.angle_beta   90.00
_cell.angle_gamma   90.00
#
_symmetry.space_group_name_H-M   'P 1'
#
loop_
_entity.id
_entity.type
_entity.pdbx_description
1 polymer ?
#
loop_
_entity_poly.entity_id
_entity_poly.type
_entity_poly.pdbx_seq_one_letter_code
_entity_poly.pdbx_strand_id
1 'polypeptide(L)' 'MDGSSNFNNFHQKVNMYLDNELSTEAADSFLQEAHQDPGYRRVLQKERTFRDFIKQNVHRPGVTPDFIQSIKDKIRVV' A
#
# COMPACT_ATOMS: atom_id res chain seq x y z
N MET A 1 15.38 12.90 -24.61
CA MET A 1 14.62 11.65 -24.58
C MET A 1 14.78 11.06 -23.19
N ASP A 2 13.89 11.34 -22.20
CA ASP A 2 13.80 10.49 -20.98
C ASP A 2 12.65 10.80 -19.99
N GLY A 3 11.55 11.44 -20.41
CA GLY A 3 10.41 11.72 -19.51
C GLY A 3 9.60 10.48 -19.10
N SER A 4 9.59 9.43 -19.92
CA SER A 4 8.74 8.25 -19.74
C SER A 4 9.30 7.26 -18.71
N SER A 5 10.63 7.18 -18.58
CA SER A 5 11.34 6.26 -17.70
C SER A 5 11.10 6.60 -16.21
N ASN A 6 11.06 7.90 -15.89
CA ASN A 6 10.81 8.38 -14.53
C ASN A 6 9.37 8.13 -14.08
N PHE A 7 8.40 8.27 -14.98
CA PHE A 7 6.98 8.08 -14.66
C PHE A 7 6.66 6.61 -14.37
N ASN A 8 7.20 5.68 -15.16
CA ASN A 8 7.06 4.25 -14.89
C ASN A 8 7.73 3.82 -13.58
N ASN A 9 8.92 4.37 -13.29
CA ASN A 9 9.61 4.11 -12.02
C ASN A 9 8.81 4.64 -10.82
N PHE A 10 8.17 5.80 -10.97
CA PHE A 10 7.30 6.36 -9.93
C PHE A 10 6.06 5.50 -9.69
N HIS A 11 5.36 5.04 -10.74
CA HIS A 11 4.23 4.12 -10.57
C HIS A 11 4.62 2.84 -9.85
N GLN A 12 5.81 2.31 -10.15
CA GLN A 12 6.35 1.15 -9.43
C GLN A 12 6.60 1.48 -7.95
N LYS A 13 7.24 2.61 -7.64
CA LYS A 13 7.45 3.07 -6.25
C LYS A 13 6.13 3.29 -5.49
N VAL A 14 5.11 3.86 -6.13
CA VAL A 14 3.76 4.04 -5.55
C VAL A 14 3.17 2.69 -5.16
N ASN A 15 3.26 1.70 -6.04
CA ASN A 15 2.77 0.36 -5.75
C ASN A 15 3.54 -0.27 -4.58
N MET A 16 4.86 -0.24 -4.62
CA MET A 16 5.71 -0.76 -3.53
C MET A 16 5.39 -0.07 -2.19
N TYR A 17 5.14 1.24 -2.20
CA TYR A 17 4.72 1.99 -1.01
C TYR A 17 3.35 1.50 -0.48
N LEU A 18 2.36 1.38 -1.37
CA LEU A 18 1.00 0.97 -0.99
C LEU A 18 0.90 -0.52 -0.61
N ASP A 19 1.83 -1.35 -1.09
CA ASP A 19 1.97 -2.78 -0.76
C ASP A 19 2.86 -3.01 0.49
N ASN A 20 3.39 -1.95 1.10
CA ASN A 20 4.34 -2.00 2.23
C ASN A 20 5.62 -2.79 1.90
N GLU A 21 6.05 -2.80 0.64
CA GLU A 21 7.29 -3.42 0.18
C GLU A 21 8.50 -2.48 0.32
N LEU A 22 8.29 -1.21 0.65
CA LEU A 22 9.37 -0.26 0.92
C LEU A 22 9.83 -0.33 2.38
N SER A 23 11.14 -0.26 2.58
CA SER A 23 11.74 0.03 3.89
C SER A 23 11.23 1.37 4.42
N THR A 24 11.14 1.53 5.73
CA THR A 24 10.65 2.76 6.38
C THR A 24 11.35 4.02 5.85
N GLU A 25 12.67 3.96 5.68
CA GLU A 25 13.50 5.05 5.16
C GLU A 25 13.16 5.42 3.70
N ALA A 26 12.86 4.43 2.87
CA ALA A 26 12.48 4.61 1.47
C ALA A 26 11.05 5.15 1.34
N ALA A 27 10.16 4.74 2.26
CA ALA A 27 8.80 5.25 2.36
C ALA A 27 8.78 6.74 2.69
N ASP A 28 9.58 7.17 3.66
CA ASP A 28 9.70 8.57 4.06
C ASP A 28 10.30 9.44 2.94
N SER A 29 11.35 8.94 2.28
CA SER A 29 11.96 9.61 1.13
C SER A 29 10.97 9.76 -0.03
N PHE A 30 10.21 8.70 -0.32
CA PHE A 30 9.17 8.71 -1.35
C PHE A 30 8.03 9.69 -1.02
N LEU A 31 7.61 9.76 0.24
CA LEU A 31 6.63 10.75 0.68
C LEU A 31 7.14 12.18 0.46
N GLN A 32 8.39 12.46 0.81
CA GLN A 32 8.99 13.77 0.56
C GLN A 32 9.04 14.12 -0.93
N GLU A 33 9.43 13.18 -1.80
CA GLU A 33 9.39 13.35 -3.27
C GLU A 33 7.96 13.61 -3.77
N ALA A 34 6.97 12.85 -3.28
CA ALA A 34 5.57 13.02 -3.66
C ALA A 34 4.95 14.33 -3.14
N HIS A 35 5.48 14.91 -2.06
CA HIS A 35 5.07 16.21 -1.55
C HIS A 35 5.60 17.37 -2.38
N GLN A 36 6.74 17.21 -3.04
CA GLN A 36 7.37 18.26 -3.86
C GLN A 36 6.69 18.44 -5.22
N ASP A 37 6.03 17.41 -5.76
CA ASP A 37 5.35 17.46 -7.05
C ASP A 37 3.82 17.22 -6.93
N PRO A 38 2.98 18.20 -7.30
CA PRO A 38 1.53 18.05 -7.25
C PRO A 38 0.98 16.98 -8.22
N GLY A 39 1.70 16.65 -9.30
CA GLY A 39 1.36 15.56 -10.22
C GLY A 39 1.50 14.19 -9.57
N TYR A 40 2.59 13.97 -8.84
CA TYR A 40 2.84 12.72 -8.11
C TYR A 40 1.84 12.50 -6.97
N ARG A 41 1.49 13.56 -6.25
CA ARG A 41 0.43 13.50 -5.22
C ARG A 41 -0.91 13.06 -5.81
N ARG A 42 -1.28 13.54 -7.00
CA ARG A 42 -2.54 13.17 -7.67
C ARG A 42 -2.57 11.68 -8.05
N VAL A 43 -1.46 11.14 -8.54
CA VAL A 43 -1.34 9.72 -8.88
C VAL A 43 -1.45 8.85 -7.63
N LEU A 44 -0.71 9.19 -6.56
CA LEU A 44 -0.77 8.47 -5.29
C LEU A 44 -2.19 8.47 -4.70
N GLN A 45 -2.88 9.61 -4.75
CA GLN A 45 -4.25 9.71 -4.25
C GLN A 45 -5.23 8.87 -5.08
N LYS A 46 -5.06 8.85 -6.41
CA LYS A 46 -5.89 8.04 -7.32
C LYS A 46 -5.74 6.54 -7.03
N GLU A 47 -4.49 6.06 -6.92
CA GLU A 47 -4.19 4.66 -6.60
C GLU A 47 -4.75 4.26 -5.23
N ARG A 48 -4.57 5.12 -4.22
CA ARG A 48 -5.14 4.87 -2.88
C ARG A 48 -6.66 4.75 -2.91
N THR A 49 -7.33 5.70 -3.58
CA THR A 49 -8.79 5.72 -3.69
C THR A 49 -9.30 4.47 -4.42
N PHE A 50 -8.60 4.04 -5.47
CA PHE A 50 -8.94 2.84 -6.22
C PHE A 50 -8.78 1.57 -5.38
N ARG A 51 -7.69 1.44 -4.61
CA ARG A 51 -7.49 0.32 -3.68
C ARG A 51 -8.56 0.29 -2.58
N ASP A 52 -8.94 1.45 -2.05
CA ASP A 52 -10.00 1.54 -1.04
C ASP A 52 -11.38 1.19 -1.63
N PHE A 53 -11.65 1.62 -2.87
CA PHE A 53 -12.85 1.19 -3.61
C PHE A 53 -12.89 -0.34 -3.77
N ILE A 54 -11.79 -0.97 -4.19
CA ILE A 54 -11.71 -2.44 -4.27
C ILE A 54 -11.95 -3.08 -2.90
N LYS A 55 -11.29 -2.59 -1.84
CA LYS A 55 -11.46 -3.14 -0.49
C LYS A 55 -12.90 -3.05 0.03
N GLN A 56 -13.65 -2.03 -0.38
CA GLN A 56 -15.05 -1.84 0.01
C GLN A 56 -16.01 -2.71 -0.81
N ASN A 57 -15.72 -2.92 -2.10
CA ASN A 57 -16.62 -3.62 -3.02
C ASN A 57 -16.32 -5.12 -3.14
N VAL A 58 -15.09 -5.55 -2.79
CA VAL A 58 -14.70 -6.97 -2.80
C VAL A 58 -14.93 -7.55 -1.42
N HIS A 59 -15.86 -8.50 -1.33
CA HIS A 59 -16.12 -9.24 -0.11
C HIS A 59 -14.89 -10.06 0.28
N ARG A 60 -14.23 -9.69 1.38
CA ARG A 60 -13.18 -10.54 1.97
C ARG A 60 -13.84 -11.74 2.63
N PRO A 61 -13.36 -12.97 2.38
CA PRO A 61 -13.85 -14.13 3.11
C PRO A 61 -13.65 -13.89 4.61
N GLY A 62 -14.75 -14.00 5.37
CA GLY A 62 -14.71 -13.94 6.82
C GLY A 62 -13.93 -15.12 7.38
N VAL A 63 -13.08 -14.86 8.36
CA VAL A 63 -12.43 -15.94 9.13
C VAL A 63 -13.45 -16.56 10.08
N THR A 64 -13.37 -17.87 10.27
CA THR A 64 -14.23 -18.54 11.25
C THR A 64 -13.84 -18.11 12.68
N PRO A 65 -14.80 -18.01 13.61
CA PRO A 65 -14.52 -17.75 15.02
C PRO A 65 -13.52 -18.75 15.61
N ASP A 66 -13.60 -20.01 15.20
CA ASP A 66 -12.68 -21.08 15.64
C ASP A 66 -11.24 -20.82 15.20
N PHE A 67 -11.04 -20.29 13.99
CA PHE A 67 -9.71 -19.92 13.53
C PHE A 67 -9.13 -18.79 14.37
N ILE A 68 -9.93 -17.78 14.70
CA ILE A 68 -9.53 -16.68 15.59
C ILE A 68 -9.15 -17.22 16.98
N GLN A 69 -9.96 -18.14 17.52
CA GLN A 69 -9.69 -18.75 18.82
C GLN A 69 -8.41 -19.59 18.80
N SER A 70 -8.18 -20.37 17.76
CA SER A 70 -6.96 -21.18 17.61
C SER A 70 -5.67 -20.35 17.54
N ILE A 71 -5.73 -19.16 16.93
CA ILE A 71 -4.61 -18.21 16.91
C ILE A 71 -4.40 -17.61 18.30
N LYS A 72 -5.47 -17.17 18.97
CA LYS A 72 -5.40 -16.62 20.34
C LYS A 72 -4.81 -17.63 21.32
N ASP A 73 -5.21 -18.88 21.21
CA ASP A 73 -4.74 -19.95 22.09
C ASP A 73 -3.27 -20.27 21.83
N LYS A 74 -2.80 -20.25 20.57
CA LYS A 74 -1.38 -20.39 20.23
C LYS A 74 -0.52 -19.23 20.75
N ILE A 75 -1.02 -18.01 20.72
CA ILE A 75 -0.28 -16.82 21.21
C ILE A 75 -0.25 -16.80 22.75
N ARG A 76 -1.27 -17.34 23.41
CA ARG A 76 -1.35 -17.45 24.88
C ARG A 76 -0.48 -18.57 25.48
N VAL A 77 0.29 -19.31 24.68
CA VAL A 77 1.28 -20.27 25.19
C VAL A 77 2.58 -19.53 25.52
N VAL A 78 2.54 -18.57 26.45
CA VAL A 78 3.63 -18.14 27.37
C VAL A 78 2.99 -17.43 28.56
#